data_AF-A0A418HK03-F1
#
_entry.id   AF-A0A418HK03-F1
#
_cell.length_a   1.000
_cell.length_b   1.000
_cell.length_c   1.000
_cell.angle_alpha   90.00
_cell.angle_beta   90.00
_cell.angle_gamma   90.00
#
_symmetry.space_group_name_H-M   'P 1'
#
loop_
_entity.id
_entity.type
_entity.pdbx_description
1 polymer ?
#
loop_
_entity_poly.entity_id
_entity_poly.type
_entity_poly.pdbx_seq_one_letter_code
_entity_poly.pdbx_strand_id
1 'polypeptide(L)'
;QGNYGIDIPANKKFRGGEQLKVTSTDLSGNKSNEAVVEVKDTTPPVAPTVSEVTSESPQVSGTAEAGSTVKVELPDGTELTG
;
A
#
# COMPACT_ATOMS: atom_id res chain seq x y z
N GLN A 1 -23.36 -10.67 21.91
CA GLN A 1 -22.51 -10.27 20.76
C GLN A 1 -21.78 -11.51 20.29
N GLY A 2 -21.60 -11.69 18.98
CA GLY A 2 -20.90 -12.85 18.40
C GLY A 2 -19.74 -12.39 17.53
N ASN A 3 -18.77 -13.27 17.29
CA ASN A 3 -17.63 -13.02 16.42
C ASN A 3 -17.86 -13.68 15.05
N TYR A 4 -17.40 -13.05 13.97
CA TYR A 4 -17.44 -13.62 12.62
C TYR A 4 -16.07 -13.47 11.96
N GLY A 5 -15.75 -14.41 11.07
CA GLY A 5 -14.63 -14.35 10.14
C GLY A 5 -15.10 -14.85 8.79
N ILE A 6 -14.85 -14.08 7.74
CA ILE A 6 -15.20 -14.44 6.36
C ILE A 6 -13.93 -14.31 5.55
N ASP A 7 -13.51 -15.41 4.94
CA ASP A 7 -12.35 -15.40 4.05
C ASP A 7 -12.68 -14.68 2.75
N ILE A 8 -11.79 -13.79 2.33
CA ILE A 8 -11.88 -13.13 1.03
C ILE A 8 -11.42 -14.16 -0.03
N PRO A 9 -12.21 -14.42 -1.08
CA PRO A 9 -11.83 -15.33 -2.15
C PRO A 9 -10.45 -14.97 -2.74
N ALA A 10 -9.58 -15.95 -2.96
CA ALA A 10 -8.19 -15.73 -3.38
C ALA A 10 -8.04 -14.98 -4.73
N ASN A 11 -9.06 -15.05 -5.58
CA ASN A 11 -9.14 -14.34 -6.86
C ASN A 11 -9.57 -12.87 -6.73
N LYS A 12 -9.97 -12.42 -5.54
CA LYS A 12 -10.22 -11.02 -5.22
C LYS A 12 -8.94 -10.41 -4.67
N LYS A 13 -8.52 -9.30 -5.28
CA LYS A 13 -7.36 -8.50 -4.86
C LYS A 13 -7.83 -7.08 -4.65
N PHE A 14 -7.38 -6.49 -3.56
CA PHE A 14 -7.59 -5.09 -3.22
C PHE A 14 -6.24 -4.37 -3.31
N ARG A 15 -6.27 -3.09 -3.68
CA ARG A 15 -5.09 -2.23 -3.78
C ARG A 15 -5.06 -1.15 -2.71
N GLY A 16 -6.10 -1.06 -1.89
CA GLY A 16 -6.29 -0.01 -0.91
C GLY A 16 -7.19 1.11 -1.43
N GLY A 17 -7.89 1.76 -0.50
CA GLY A 17 -8.90 2.78 -0.78
C GLY A 17 -10.27 2.22 -1.18
N GLU A 18 -10.39 0.92 -1.47
CA GLU A 18 -11.70 0.32 -1.71
C GLU A 18 -12.54 0.25 -0.42
N GLN A 19 -13.86 0.39 -0.54
CA GLN A 19 -14.79 0.31 0.57
C GLN A 19 -15.50 -1.04 0.61
N LEU A 20 -15.41 -1.75 1.75
CA LEU A 20 -16.18 -2.96 2.01
C LEU A 20 -17.39 -2.62 2.87
N LYS A 21 -18.53 -3.16 2.47
CA LYS A 21 -19.84 -2.96 3.11
C LYS A 21 -20.25 -4.23 3.83
N VAL A 22 -20.46 -4.14 5.14
CA VAL A 22 -20.82 -5.28 5.99
C VAL A 22 -22.20 -5.07 6.57
N THR A 23 -23.05 -6.08 6.44
CA THR A 23 -24.39 -6.12 7.04
C THR A 23 -24.62 -7.50 7.65
N SER A 24 -25.51 -7.57 8.63
CA SER A 24 -25.95 -8.83 9.23
C SER A 24 -27.47 -8.92 9.18
N THR A 25 -27.99 -10.15 9.09
CA THR A 25 -29.43 -10.42 9.11
C THR A 25 -29.71 -11.44 10.20
N ASP A 26 -30.70 -11.20 11.05
CA ASP A 26 -31.11 -12.14 12.08
C ASP A 26 -31.98 -13.30 11.53
N LEU A 27 -32.33 -14.27 12.38
CA LEU A 27 -33.16 -15.42 11.99
C LEU A 27 -34.60 -15.05 11.59
N SER A 28 -35.07 -13.87 12.03
CA SER A 28 -36.37 -13.32 11.71
C SER A 28 -36.36 -12.47 10.42
N GLY A 29 -35.19 -12.30 9.80
CA GLY A 29 -35.01 -11.55 8.56
C GLY A 29 -34.74 -10.05 8.74
N ASN A 30 -34.53 -9.55 9.98
CA ASN A 30 -34.20 -8.15 10.18
C ASN A 30 -32.74 -7.88 9.82
N LYS A 31 -32.51 -6.91 8.94
CA LYS A 31 -31.17 -6.52 8.48
C LYS A 31 -30.63 -5.35 9.29
N SER A 32 -29.34 -5.39 9.63
CA SER A 32 -28.65 -4.28 10.28
C SER A 32 -28.41 -3.10 9.33
N ASN A 33 -28.08 -1.94 9.90
CA ASN A 33 -27.42 -0.88 9.14
C ASN A 33 -26.07 -1.35 8.58
N GLU A 34 -25.58 -0.65 7.56
CA GLU A 34 -24.29 -0.93 6.92
C GLU A 34 -23.13 -0.39 7.76
N ALA A 35 -22.13 -1.24 7.96
CA ALA A 35 -20.79 -0.81 8.39
C ALA A 35 -19.89 -0.72 7.15
N VAL A 36 -19.14 0.37 7.03
CA VAL A 36 -18.17 0.57 5.95
C VAL A 36 -16.76 0.53 6.51
N VAL A 37 -15.90 -0.26 5.89
CA VAL A 37 -14.46 -0.31 6.19
C VAL A 37 -13.67 -0.04 4.92
N GLU A 38 -12.66 0.81 5.02
CA GLU A 38 -11.72 1.07 3.93
C GLU A 38 -10.61 0.02 3.96
N VAL A 39 -10.30 -0.56 2.81
CA VAL A 39 -9.15 -1.44 2.67
C VAL A 39 -7.90 -0.58 2.73
N LYS A 40 -7.01 -0.88 3.67
CA LYS A 40 -5.73 -0.19 3.77
C LYS A 40 -4.78 -0.70 2.69
N ASP A 41 -4.13 0.20 1.96
CA ASP A 41 -2.98 -0.17 1.13
C ASP A 41 -1.79 -0.56 2.01
N THR A 42 -1.27 -1.76 1.81
CA THR A 42 -0.07 -2.28 2.47
C THR A 42 0.98 -2.74 1.46
N THR A 43 0.77 -2.44 0.18
CA THR A 43 1.70 -2.80 -0.89
C THR A 43 2.90 -1.86 -0.81
N PRO A 44 4.13 -2.38 -0.61
CA PRO A 44 5.32 -1.54 -0.65
C PRO A 44 5.52 -0.96 -2.05
N PRO A 45 6.14 0.22 -2.18
CA PRO A 45 6.50 0.74 -3.48
C PRO A 45 7.53 -0.17 -4.16
N VAL A 46 7.55 -0.15 -5.49
CA VAL A 46 8.59 -0.84 -6.27
C VAL A 46 9.96 -0.25 -5.93
N ALA A 47 10.93 -1.12 -5.68
CA ALA A 47 12.31 -0.70 -5.40
C ALA A 47 12.85 0.18 -6.54
N PRO A 48 13.54 1.29 -6.23
CA PRO A 48 14.08 2.15 -7.26
C PRO A 48 15.20 1.43 -8.02
N THR A 49 15.36 1.79 -9.29
CA THR A 49 16.55 1.44 -10.07
C THR A 49 17.56 2.57 -9.99
N VAL A 50 18.84 2.26 -10.22
CA VAL A 50 19.92 3.26 -10.24
C VAL A 50 20.76 3.02 -11.49
N SER A 51 20.99 4.08 -12.25
CA SER A 51 21.91 4.09 -13.39
C SER A 51 23.36 4.02 -12.90
N GLU A 52 24.30 3.72 -13.79
CA GLU A 52 25.72 3.71 -13.42
C GLU A 52 26.17 5.08 -12.85
N VAL A 53 26.88 5.03 -11.72
CA VAL A 53 27.46 6.20 -11.05
C VAL A 53 28.97 6.02 -11.05
N THR A 54 29.69 7.04 -11.53
CA THR A 54 31.16 7.10 -11.59
C THR A 54 31.68 8.25 -10.74
N SER A 55 33.00 8.34 -10.55
CA SER A 55 33.61 9.48 -9.82
C SER A 55 33.34 10.84 -10.47
N GLU A 56 33.02 10.84 -11.77
CA GLU A 56 32.73 12.07 -12.54
C GLU A 56 31.22 12.36 -12.63
N SER A 57 30.36 11.50 -12.07
CA SER A 57 28.91 11.66 -12.16
C SER A 57 28.43 12.80 -11.25
N PRO A 58 27.79 13.86 -11.79
CA PRO A 58 27.31 14.98 -10.98
C PRO A 58 25.98 14.69 -10.27
N GLN A 59 25.34 13.56 -10.53
CA GLN A 59 24.03 13.19 -9.99
C GLN A 59 23.84 11.67 -9.95
N VAL A 60 22.98 11.20 -9.04
CA VAL A 60 22.42 9.85 -9.05
C VAL A 60 21.07 9.91 -9.76
N SER A 61 20.86 9.03 -10.74
CA SER A 61 19.62 8.98 -11.52
C SER A 61 19.11 7.55 -11.66
N GLY A 62 17.82 7.40 -11.89
CA GLY A 62 17.16 6.10 -11.96
C GLY A 62 15.65 6.25 -12.10
N THR A 63 14.91 5.19 -11.82
CA THR A 63 13.44 5.20 -11.80
C THR A 63 12.92 4.76 -10.44
N ALA A 64 11.80 5.33 -10.01
CA ALA A 64 11.07 4.94 -8.82
C ALA A 64 9.56 4.97 -9.13
N GLU A 65 8.76 4.39 -8.25
CA GLU A 65 7.31 4.47 -8.37
C GLU A 65 6.83 5.92 -8.26
N ALA A 66 5.88 6.32 -9.12
CA ALA A 66 5.40 7.70 -9.15
C ALA A 66 4.74 8.07 -7.81
N GLY A 67 5.13 9.21 -7.25
CA GLY A 67 4.63 9.69 -5.95
C GLY A 67 5.30 9.05 -4.73
N SER A 68 6.23 8.10 -4.92
CA SER A 68 7.12 7.64 -3.84
C SER A 68 8.27 8.63 -3.61
N THR A 69 8.83 8.62 -2.40
CA THR A 69 10.02 9.41 -2.05
C THR A 69 11.28 8.58 -2.24
N VAL A 70 12.27 9.12 -2.95
CA VAL A 70 13.57 8.47 -3.13
C VAL A 70 14.53 9.02 -2.08
N LYS A 71 15.28 8.12 -1.44
CA LYS A 71 16.35 8.47 -0.50
C LYS A 71 17.67 7.87 -0.99
N VAL A 72 18.71 8.69 -1.03
CA VAL A 72 20.08 8.29 -1.32
C VAL A 72 20.92 8.55 -0.08
N GLU A 73 21.66 7.55 0.40
CA GLU A 73 22.59 7.67 1.51
C GLU A 73 24.01 7.68 0.95
N LEU A 74 24.78 8.74 1.26
CA LEU A 74 26.17 8.88 0.86
C LEU A 74 27.08 8.10 1.84
N PRO A 75 28.32 7.75 1.46
CA PRO A 75 29.24 7.00 2.32
C PRO A 75 29.59 7.68 3.65
N ASP A 76 29.43 9.01 3.74
CA ASP A 76 29.62 9.77 4.98
C ASP A 76 28.38 9.80 5.88
N GLY A 77 27.29 9.11 5.48
CA GLY A 77 26.02 9.06 6.17
C GLY A 77 25.05 10.20 5.83
N THR A 78 25.43 11.10 4.92
CA THR A 78 24.52 12.18 4.47
C THR A 78 23.36 11.60 3.67
N GLU A 79 22.14 12.03 3.98
CA GLU A 79 20.92 11.61 3.29
C GLU A 79 20.43 12.70 2.32
N LEU A 80 20.23 12.31 1.06
CA LEU A 80 19.61 13.14 0.03
C LEU A 80 18.22 12.59 -0.27
N THR A 81 17.22 13.47 -0.35
CA THR A 81 15.85 13.09 -0.69
C THR A 81 15.40 13.75 -1.99
N GLY A 82 14.73 12.99 -2.84
CA GLY A 82 14.16 13.45 -4.11
C GLY A 82 12.82 12.81 -4.42
#